data_AF-A0A5M6IML1-F1
#
_entry.id   AF-A0A5M6IML1-F1
#
_cell.length_a   1.000
_cell.length_b   1.000
_cell.length_c   1.000
_cell.angle_alpha   90.00
_cell.angle_beta   90.00
_cell.angle_gamma   90.00
#
_symmetry.space_group_name_H-M   'P 1'
#
loop_
_entity.id
_entity.type
_entity.pdbx_description
1 polymer ?
#
loop_
_entity_poly.entity_id
_entity_poly.type
_entity_poly.pdbx_seq_one_letter_code
_entity_poly.pdbx_strand_id
1 'polypeptide(L)'
;MNRIRLPLAAAVLAVAAAASTPASAAGLSVDAQVRAGAVSRPARVLFSCTQNGGAMSTGVLSVELQLADAAALGRVFPLDDFEGPSAPTTKSVTLRSLAGREAAFMPSGWWDERMFHLAVNGALRNDAPKLKALADVVASLGLVPSSLVWDQASTKPNGPRLTAEARISPEDAQRLLAAVKPCLDTARRR
;
A
#
# COMPACT_ATOMS: atom_id res chain seq x y z
N MET A 1 24.05 35.55 -67.49
CA MET A 1 22.62 35.46 -67.09
C MET A 1 22.22 34.02 -67.39
N ASN A 2 21.80 33.12 -66.51
CA ASN A 2 20.94 33.19 -65.32
C ASN A 2 21.36 32.13 -64.28
N ARG A 3 21.21 32.46 -62.99
CA ARG A 3 21.36 31.57 -61.84
C ARG A 3 20.02 30.91 -61.51
N ILE A 4 19.97 29.62 -61.19
CA ILE A 4 18.81 28.99 -60.54
C ILE A 4 19.31 28.07 -59.40
N ARG A 5 18.56 28.14 -58.30
CA ARG A 5 18.95 27.91 -56.90
C ARG A 5 18.78 26.44 -56.49
N LEU A 6 19.69 25.94 -55.63
CA LEU A 6 19.49 24.72 -54.85
C LEU A 6 18.51 24.98 -53.69
N PRO A 7 17.58 24.06 -53.39
CA PRO A 7 16.85 24.07 -52.13
C PRO A 7 17.66 23.34 -51.03
N LEU A 8 17.98 24.07 -49.96
CA LEU A 8 18.37 23.50 -48.66
C LEU A 8 17.14 22.80 -48.06
N ALA A 9 17.18 21.48 -47.91
CA ALA A 9 16.23 20.76 -47.07
C ALA A 9 16.74 20.81 -45.62
N ALA A 10 16.05 21.57 -44.77
CA ALA A 10 16.31 21.65 -43.34
C ALA A 10 15.87 20.35 -42.66
N ALA A 11 16.83 19.59 -42.14
CA ALA A 11 16.58 18.43 -41.29
C ALA A 11 16.16 18.90 -39.89
N VAL A 12 14.87 18.80 -39.58
CA VAL A 12 14.34 19.06 -38.24
C VAL A 12 14.69 17.84 -37.36
N LEU A 13 15.68 17.98 -36.48
CA LEU A 13 15.92 17.02 -35.41
C LEU A 13 14.75 17.07 -34.40
N ALA A 14 13.86 16.09 -34.49
CA ALA A 14 12.88 15.84 -33.44
C ALA A 14 13.61 15.27 -32.21
N VAL A 15 13.90 16.14 -31.23
CA VAL A 15 14.28 15.72 -29.88
C VAL A 15 13.05 15.07 -29.26
N ALA A 16 13.02 13.75 -29.23
CA ALA A 16 12.05 13.00 -28.45
C ALA A 16 12.34 13.29 -26.97
N ALA A 17 11.61 14.26 -26.41
CA ALA A 17 11.52 14.44 -24.97
C ALA A 17 10.92 13.15 -24.41
N ALA A 18 11.78 12.27 -23.88
CA ALA A 18 11.37 11.14 -23.08
C ALA A 18 10.62 11.72 -21.88
N ALA A 19 9.29 11.74 -21.98
CA ALA A 19 8.44 12.01 -20.85
C ALA A 19 8.76 10.93 -19.81
N SER A 20 9.52 11.32 -18.79
CA SER A 20 9.68 10.57 -17.55
C SER A 20 8.31 10.47 -16.92
N THR A 21 7.57 9.43 -17.30
CA THR A 21 6.38 8.99 -16.58
C THR A 21 6.81 8.81 -15.13
N PRO A 22 6.17 9.49 -14.16
CA PRO A 22 6.45 9.23 -12.76
C PRO A 22 6.23 7.74 -12.56
N ALA A 23 7.26 7.04 -12.07
CA ALA A 23 7.18 5.61 -11.81
C ALA A 23 6.05 5.38 -10.82
N SER A 24 4.88 4.97 -11.32
CA SER A 24 3.81 4.42 -10.52
C SER A 24 4.45 3.32 -9.68
N ALA A 25 4.44 3.48 -8.35
CA ALA A 25 4.93 2.45 -7.45
C ALA A 25 4.18 1.16 -7.80
N ALA A 26 4.89 0.17 -8.35
CA ALA A 26 4.30 -1.09 -8.75
C ALA A 26 3.86 -1.82 -7.47
N GLY A 27 2.58 -1.69 -7.12
CA GLY A 27 1.97 -2.40 -6.00
C GLY A 27 1.25 -3.66 -6.47
N LEU A 28 1.02 -4.59 -5.55
CA LEU A 28 0.11 -5.72 -5.76
C LEU A 28 -1.18 -5.46 -4.99
N SER A 29 -2.32 -5.52 -5.68
CA SER A 29 -3.63 -5.51 -5.04
C SER A 29 -4.21 -6.92 -5.04
N VAL A 30 -4.77 -7.33 -3.91
CA VAL A 30 -5.47 -8.61 -3.73
C VAL A 30 -6.87 -8.36 -3.19
N ASP A 31 -7.82 -9.19 -3.61
CA ASP A 31 -9.18 -9.11 -3.11
C ASP A 31 -9.25 -9.54 -1.64
N ALA A 32 -10.14 -8.87 -0.91
CA ALA A 32 -10.38 -9.14 0.49
C ALA A 32 -11.88 -9.06 0.81
N GLN A 33 -12.28 -9.68 1.90
CA GLN A 33 -13.59 -9.48 2.49
C GLN A 33 -13.40 -8.71 3.79
N VAL A 34 -14.02 -7.53 3.90
CA VAL A 34 -14.03 -6.74 5.15
C VAL A 34 -15.36 -6.94 5.88
N ARG A 35 -15.31 -6.93 7.22
CA ARG A 35 -16.46 -7.08 8.11
C ARG A 35 -16.37 -6.10 9.27
N ALA A 36 -17.52 -5.52 9.62
CA ALA A 36 -17.73 -4.77 10.86
C ALA A 36 -19.13 -5.09 11.41
N GLY A 37 -19.19 -5.77 12.56
CA GLY A 37 -20.45 -6.27 13.11
C GLY A 37 -21.11 -7.25 12.12
N ALA A 38 -22.37 -6.99 11.77
CA ALA A 38 -23.12 -7.78 10.78
C ALA A 38 -22.88 -7.36 9.32
N VAL A 39 -22.14 -6.27 9.08
CA VAL A 39 -21.90 -5.75 7.73
C VAL A 39 -20.66 -6.43 7.14
N SER A 40 -20.80 -7.02 5.96
CA SER A 40 -19.71 -7.59 5.17
C SER A 40 -19.68 -6.93 3.79
N ARG A 41 -18.51 -6.50 3.33
CA ARG A 41 -18.31 -5.86 2.02
C ARG A 41 -17.03 -6.32 1.32
N PRO A 42 -17.01 -6.35 -0.02
CA PRO A 42 -15.76 -6.55 -0.74
C PRO A 42 -14.81 -5.38 -0.45
N ALA A 43 -13.53 -5.70 -0.35
CA ALA A 43 -12.45 -4.76 -0.16
C ALA A 43 -11.24 -5.22 -0.98
N ARG A 44 -10.20 -4.39 -1.03
CA ARG A 44 -8.90 -4.78 -1.58
C ARG A 44 -7.81 -4.49 -0.56
N VAL A 45 -6.78 -5.32 -0.55
CA VAL A 45 -5.53 -5.00 0.15
C VAL A 45 -4.48 -4.67 -0.89
N LEU A 46 -3.90 -3.48 -0.81
CA LEU A 46 -2.80 -3.03 -1.65
C LEU A 46 -1.49 -3.13 -0.85
N PHE A 47 -0.51 -3.81 -1.43
CA PHE A 47 0.86 -3.82 -0.97
C PHE A 47 1.70 -2.97 -1.91
N SER A 48 2.46 -2.02 -1.39
CA SER A 48 3.33 -1.18 -2.22
C SER A 48 4.66 -0.88 -1.54
N CYS A 49 5.67 -0.68 -2.37
CA CYS A 49 6.98 -0.19 -1.95
C CYS A 49 7.31 1.03 -2.81
N THR A 50 7.46 2.18 -2.16
CA THR A 50 8.03 3.36 -2.80
C THR A 50 9.50 3.47 -2.43
N GLN A 51 10.36 3.79 -3.38
CA GLN A 51 11.75 4.13 -3.10
C GLN A 51 12.23 5.18 -4.10
N ASN A 52 12.78 6.27 -3.59
CA ASN A 52 13.54 7.22 -4.40
C ASN A 52 15.00 6.76 -4.44
N GLY A 53 15.59 6.67 -5.64
CA GLY A 53 16.99 6.30 -5.82
C GLY A 53 17.97 7.33 -5.22
N GLY A 54 19.16 6.87 -4.82
CA GLY A 54 20.27 7.72 -4.34
C GLY A 54 20.77 7.40 -2.92
N ALA A 55 21.87 8.04 -2.52
CA ALA A 55 22.55 7.82 -1.22
C ALA A 55 21.67 8.13 0.00
N MET A 56 20.62 8.95 -0.19
CA MET A 56 19.59 9.24 0.82
C MET A 56 18.24 8.62 0.44
N SER A 57 18.22 7.34 0.04
CA SER A 57 16.98 6.68 -0.36
C SER A 57 15.87 6.87 0.68
N THR A 58 14.82 7.58 0.26
CA THR A 58 13.56 7.71 0.99
C THR A 58 12.55 6.77 0.38
N GLY A 59 11.55 6.36 1.14
CA GLY A 59 10.59 5.38 0.68
C GLY A 59 9.75 4.82 1.81
N VAL A 60 8.72 4.06 1.44
CA VAL A 60 7.76 3.48 2.37
C VAL A 60 7.34 2.11 1.87
N LEU A 61 7.38 1.12 2.77
CA LEU A 61 6.59 -0.10 2.63
C LEU A 61 5.19 0.17 3.17
N SER A 62 4.16 -0.03 2.35
CA SER A 62 2.77 0.20 2.73
C SER A 62 1.94 -1.08 2.55
N VAL A 63 1.04 -1.31 3.51
CA VAL A 63 -0.10 -2.23 3.38
C VAL A 63 -1.37 -1.43 3.64
N GLU A 64 -2.27 -1.44 2.68
CA GLU A 64 -3.44 -0.56 2.65
C GLU A 64 -4.72 -1.36 2.42
N LEU A 65 -5.72 -1.15 3.27
CA LEU A 65 -7.07 -1.66 3.09
C LEU A 65 -7.91 -0.61 2.35
N GLN A 66 -8.46 -0.99 1.20
CA GLN A 66 -9.27 -0.14 0.32
C GLN A 66 -10.73 -0.55 0.39
N LEU A 67 -11.60 0.40 0.73
CA LEU A 67 -13.02 0.19 0.97
C LEU A 67 -13.86 0.94 -0.08
N ALA A 68 -14.37 0.24 -1.09
CA ALA A 68 -15.14 0.85 -2.18
C ALA A 68 -16.58 1.24 -1.83
N ASP A 69 -17.20 0.53 -0.87
CA ASP A 69 -18.53 0.87 -0.32
C ASP A 69 -18.38 1.25 1.17
N ALA A 70 -17.47 2.21 1.41
CA ALA A 70 -17.15 2.66 2.77
C ALA A 70 -18.34 3.32 3.47
N ALA A 71 -19.30 3.89 2.75
CA ALA A 71 -20.48 4.51 3.34
C ALA A 71 -21.35 3.51 4.14
N ALA A 72 -21.51 2.28 3.66
CA ALA A 72 -22.24 1.24 4.39
C ALA A 72 -21.50 0.79 5.65
N LEU A 73 -20.17 0.67 5.57
CA LEU A 73 -19.31 0.33 6.72
C LEU A 73 -19.24 1.47 7.74
N GLY A 74 -19.20 2.73 7.28
CA GLY A 74 -19.13 3.95 8.09
C GLY A 74 -20.28 4.08 9.10
N ARG A 75 -21.44 3.47 8.80
CA ARG A 75 -22.60 3.45 9.70
C ARG A 75 -22.38 2.57 10.94
N VAL A 76 -21.51 1.58 10.85
CA VAL A 76 -21.24 0.61 11.95
C VAL A 76 -19.84 0.75 12.53
N PHE A 77 -18.87 1.20 11.73
CA PHE A 77 -17.49 1.45 12.13
C PHE A 77 -17.13 2.91 11.83
N PRO A 78 -16.60 3.67 12.80
CA PRO A 78 -16.30 5.09 12.64
C PRO A 78 -15.02 5.29 11.80
N LEU A 79 -15.13 5.21 10.49
CA LEU A 79 -13.99 5.34 9.56
C LEU A 79 -13.32 6.72 9.66
N ASP A 80 -14.12 7.78 9.78
CA ASP A 80 -13.64 9.17 9.82
C ASP A 80 -12.73 9.45 11.04
N ASP A 81 -12.88 8.69 12.13
CA ASP A 81 -12.01 8.84 13.30
C ASP A 81 -10.56 8.44 12.97
N PHE A 82 -10.33 7.65 11.93
CA PHE A 82 -8.99 7.24 11.48
C PHE A 82 -8.43 8.12 10.37
N GLU A 83 -9.15 9.17 9.97
CA GLU A 83 -8.70 10.10 8.94
C GLU A 83 -7.66 11.11 9.47
N GLY A 84 -6.61 11.32 8.70
CA GLY A 84 -5.67 12.42 8.91
C GLY A 84 -4.74 12.25 10.12
N PRO A 85 -4.03 13.33 10.51
CA PRO A 85 -3.01 13.27 11.56
C PRO A 85 -3.59 13.13 12.97
N SER A 86 -4.90 13.37 13.12
CA SER A 86 -5.65 13.29 14.38
C SER A 86 -6.06 11.86 14.74
N ALA A 87 -5.85 10.90 13.82
CA ALA A 87 -6.26 9.51 14.01
C ALA A 87 -5.74 8.94 15.35
N PRO A 88 -6.56 8.21 16.11
CA PRO A 88 -6.23 7.83 17.47
C PRO A 88 -5.02 6.92 17.54
N THR A 89 -3.98 7.41 18.23
CA THR A 89 -2.69 6.74 18.41
C THR A 89 -2.73 5.55 19.39
N THR A 90 -3.90 5.20 19.92
CA THR A 90 -4.10 4.08 20.85
C THR A 90 -4.85 2.92 20.21
N LYS A 91 -5.33 3.07 18.97
CA LYS A 91 -6.15 2.06 18.28
C LYS A 91 -5.31 1.39 17.21
N SER A 92 -4.54 0.39 17.64
CA SER A 92 -3.72 -0.38 16.71
C SER A 92 -4.57 -1.26 15.81
N VAL A 93 -4.11 -1.38 14.57
CA VAL A 93 -4.45 -2.51 13.72
C VAL A 93 -3.42 -3.59 13.97
N THR A 94 -3.88 -4.81 14.14
CA THR A 94 -3.04 -6.00 14.11
C THR A 94 -3.05 -6.55 12.71
N LEU A 95 -1.87 -6.66 12.10
CA LEU A 95 -1.68 -7.42 10.87
C LEU A 95 -1.10 -8.77 11.22
N ARG A 96 -1.75 -9.84 10.76
CA ARG A 96 -1.29 -11.21 10.96
C ARG A 96 -1.24 -11.96 9.64
N SER A 97 -0.11 -12.61 9.40
CA SER A 97 0.03 -13.68 8.43
C SER A 97 -0.32 -15.01 9.10
N LEU A 98 -1.11 -15.85 8.44
CA LEU A 98 -1.41 -17.21 8.93
C LEU A 98 -0.16 -18.12 8.98
N ALA A 99 0.97 -17.69 8.42
CA ALA A 99 2.28 -18.31 8.61
C ALA A 99 2.96 -17.93 9.95
N GLY A 100 2.23 -17.29 10.88
CA GLY A 100 2.67 -17.09 12.26
C GLY A 100 3.42 -15.78 12.54
N ARG A 101 3.34 -14.78 11.65
CA ARG A 101 3.86 -13.43 11.92
C ARG A 101 2.72 -12.49 12.23
N GLU A 102 2.88 -11.72 13.30
CA GLU A 102 1.89 -10.74 13.75
C GLU A 102 2.60 -9.49 14.25
N ALA A 103 2.06 -8.32 13.94
CA ALA A 103 2.50 -7.06 14.49
C ALA A 103 1.36 -6.04 14.57
N ALA A 104 1.44 -5.17 15.57
CA ALA A 104 0.50 -4.08 15.77
C ALA A 104 1.07 -2.77 15.19
N PHE A 105 0.23 -2.01 14.50
CA PHE A 105 0.58 -0.77 13.83
C PHE A 105 -0.45 0.32 14.10
N MET A 106 -0.02 1.57 13.95
CA MET A 106 -0.92 2.70 13.85
C MET A 106 -1.38 2.87 12.41
N PRO A 107 -2.67 2.67 12.11
CA PRO A 107 -3.20 2.93 10.79
C PRO A 107 -3.43 4.44 10.60
N SER A 108 -3.38 4.89 9.36
CA SER A 108 -3.79 6.23 8.95
C SER A 108 -4.67 6.11 7.72
N GLY A 109 -5.81 6.78 7.75
CA GLY A 109 -6.80 6.72 6.70
C GLY A 109 -6.99 8.03 5.97
N TRP A 110 -7.58 7.93 4.79
CA TRP A 110 -8.00 9.07 3.97
C TRP A 110 -9.11 8.66 3.03
N TRP A 111 -9.90 9.64 2.60
CA TRP A 111 -10.87 9.49 1.53
C TRP A 111 -10.23 9.83 0.17
N ASP A 112 -10.46 8.96 -0.81
CA ASP A 112 -10.45 9.30 -2.24
C ASP A 112 -11.91 9.41 -2.72
N GLU A 113 -12.16 9.92 -3.93
CA GLU A 113 -13.47 10.29 -4.49
C GLU A 113 -14.61 9.32 -4.16
N ARG A 114 -14.34 8.02 -4.04
CA ARG A 114 -15.32 6.98 -3.70
C ARG A 114 -14.84 5.92 -2.72
N MET A 115 -13.61 6.01 -2.22
CA MET A 115 -13.00 4.93 -1.45
C MET A 115 -12.43 5.48 -0.16
N PHE A 116 -12.64 4.75 0.93
CA PHE A 116 -11.84 4.98 2.13
C PHE A 116 -10.63 4.07 2.09
N HIS A 117 -9.47 4.65 2.31
CA HIS A 117 -8.20 3.97 2.38
C HIS A 117 -7.73 3.96 3.82
N LEU A 118 -7.16 2.84 4.25
CA LEU A 118 -6.57 2.74 5.57
C LEU A 118 -5.23 2.03 5.46
N ALA A 119 -4.14 2.74 5.70
CA ALA A 119 -2.79 2.24 5.48
C ALA A 119 -1.98 2.11 6.76
N VAL A 120 -1.08 1.14 6.74
CA VAL A 120 0.04 1.05 7.67
C VAL A 120 1.35 1.12 6.88
N ASN A 121 2.18 2.06 7.31
CA ASN A 121 3.39 2.47 6.60
C ASN A 121 4.62 2.22 7.46
N GLY A 122 5.63 1.53 6.92
CA GLY A 122 6.98 1.45 7.47
C GLY A 122 7.93 2.28 6.62
N ALA A 123 8.45 3.39 7.16
CA ALA A 123 9.33 4.27 6.42
C ALA A 123 10.75 3.70 6.31
N LEU A 124 11.34 3.78 5.12
CA LEU A 124 12.72 3.33 4.84
C LEU A 124 13.76 4.15 5.63
N ARG A 125 13.38 5.35 6.08
CA ARG A 125 14.18 6.26 6.88
C ARG A 125 13.40 6.68 8.12
N ASN A 126 14.09 6.75 9.26
CA ASN A 126 13.58 7.21 10.56
C ASN A 126 12.52 6.33 11.24
N ASP A 127 12.15 5.17 10.68
CA ASP A 127 11.22 4.23 11.31
C ASP A 127 11.61 2.76 11.10
N ALA A 128 12.87 2.44 11.41
CA ALA A 128 13.45 1.11 11.20
C ALA A 128 12.69 -0.02 11.93
N PRO A 129 12.25 0.12 13.20
CA PRO A 129 11.50 -0.93 13.89
C PRO A 129 10.16 -1.23 13.21
N LYS A 130 9.39 -0.20 12.82
CA LYS A 130 8.10 -0.39 12.14
C LYS A 130 8.29 -0.97 10.74
N LEU A 131 9.29 -0.50 9.99
CA LEU A 131 9.65 -1.08 8.70
C LEU A 131 9.99 -2.56 8.85
N LYS A 132 10.81 -2.93 9.83
CA LYS A 132 11.20 -4.32 10.08
C LYS A 132 9.99 -5.19 10.40
N ALA A 133 9.14 -4.75 11.34
CA ALA A 133 7.94 -5.49 11.72
C ALA A 133 6.98 -5.68 10.53
N LEU A 134 6.75 -4.63 9.74
CA LEU A 134 5.87 -4.71 8.56
C LEU A 134 6.49 -5.60 7.47
N ALA A 135 7.80 -5.51 7.25
CA ALA A 135 8.52 -6.36 6.31
C ALA A 135 8.48 -7.83 6.72
N ASP A 136 8.58 -8.15 8.02
CA ASP A 136 8.50 -9.52 8.53
C ASP A 136 7.09 -10.11 8.32
N VAL A 137 6.03 -9.31 8.52
CA VAL A 137 4.65 -9.71 8.18
C VAL A 137 4.52 -9.96 6.68
N VAL A 138 4.88 -8.99 5.83
CA VAL A 138 4.73 -9.10 4.36
C VAL A 138 5.57 -10.24 3.80
N ALA A 139 6.82 -10.41 4.24
CA ALA A 139 7.69 -11.50 3.77
C ALA A 139 7.12 -12.88 4.12
N SER A 140 6.44 -13.02 5.25
CA SER A 140 5.83 -14.29 5.64
C SER A 140 4.62 -14.70 4.81
N LEU A 141 3.95 -13.75 4.16
CA LEU A 141 2.88 -14.04 3.18
C LEU A 141 3.42 -14.75 1.93
N GLY A 142 4.73 -14.64 1.69
CA GLY A 142 5.41 -15.24 0.55
C GLY A 142 5.93 -16.66 0.76
N LEU A 143 5.86 -17.22 1.97
CA LEU A 143 6.49 -18.50 2.30
C LEU A 143 5.62 -19.72 1.95
N VAL A 144 4.30 -19.57 2.07
CA VAL A 144 3.28 -20.61 1.85
C VAL A 144 1.98 -19.92 1.42
N PRO A 145 1.02 -20.64 0.83
CA PRO A 145 -0.36 -20.13 0.73
C PRO A 145 -0.79 -19.61 2.10
N SER A 146 -1.09 -18.33 2.18
CA SER A 146 -1.33 -17.65 3.45
C SER A 146 -2.47 -16.66 3.29
N SER A 147 -2.88 -16.05 4.39
CA SER A 147 -3.81 -14.94 4.38
C SER A 147 -3.26 -13.83 5.24
N LEU A 148 -3.48 -12.60 4.79
CA LEU A 148 -3.34 -11.44 5.63
C LEU A 148 -4.67 -11.23 6.37
N VAL A 149 -4.61 -11.18 7.69
CA VAL A 149 -5.71 -10.75 8.55
C VAL A 149 -5.42 -9.33 9.01
N TRP A 150 -6.33 -8.42 8.69
CA TRP A 150 -6.41 -7.07 9.23
C TRP A 150 -7.41 -7.10 10.39
N ASP A 151 -7.01 -6.69 11.59
CA ASP A 151 -7.92 -6.64 12.73
C ASP A 151 -7.74 -5.33 13.52
N GLN A 152 -8.78 -4.50 13.53
CA GLN A 152 -8.72 -3.15 14.04
C GLN A 152 -9.85 -2.86 15.03
N ALA A 153 -9.46 -2.35 16.19
CA ALA A 153 -10.40 -1.93 17.22
C ALA A 153 -11.19 -0.69 16.80
N SER A 154 -12.46 -0.63 17.19
CA SER A 154 -13.25 0.60 17.10
C SER A 154 -12.75 1.66 18.08
N THR A 155 -12.91 2.92 17.71
CA THR A 155 -12.77 4.07 18.62
C THR A 155 -13.95 4.16 19.58
N LYS A 156 -15.16 3.74 19.13
CA LYS A 156 -16.36 3.68 19.96
C LYS A 156 -16.21 2.61 21.05
N PRO A 157 -16.50 2.92 22.32
CA PRO A 157 -16.57 1.92 23.38
C PRO A 157 -17.51 0.79 22.99
N ASN A 158 -17.05 -0.45 23.10
CA ASN A 158 -17.79 -1.67 22.71
C ASN A 158 -18.25 -1.70 21.24
N GLY A 159 -17.69 -0.84 20.38
CA GLY A 159 -17.97 -0.84 18.95
C GLY A 159 -17.45 -2.10 18.24
N PRO A 160 -18.04 -2.49 17.10
CA PRO A 160 -17.56 -3.63 16.34
C PRO A 160 -16.14 -3.38 15.83
N ARG A 161 -15.32 -4.44 15.79
CA ARG A 161 -14.00 -4.40 15.16
C ARG A 161 -14.14 -4.39 13.64
N LEU A 162 -13.23 -3.71 12.95
CA LEU A 162 -13.07 -3.83 11.50
C LEU A 162 -12.07 -4.96 11.24
N THR A 163 -12.55 -6.03 10.62
CA THR A 163 -11.72 -7.18 10.26
C THR A 163 -11.69 -7.36 8.76
N ALA A 164 -10.56 -7.67 8.18
CA ALA A 164 -10.47 -8.09 6.79
C ALA A 164 -9.58 -9.32 6.64
N GLU A 165 -9.93 -10.20 5.72
CA GLU A 165 -9.10 -11.33 5.32
C GLU A 165 -8.83 -11.26 3.82
N ALA A 166 -7.55 -11.25 3.46
CA ALA A 166 -7.08 -11.33 2.08
C ALA A 166 -6.32 -12.64 1.90
N ARG A 167 -6.84 -13.53 1.03
CA ARG A 167 -6.16 -14.79 0.71
C ARG A 167 -5.11 -14.53 -0.36
N ILE A 168 -3.89 -14.98 -0.10
CA ILE A 168 -2.76 -14.80 -1.00
C ILE A 168 -2.51 -16.15 -1.68
N SER A 169 -2.79 -16.20 -2.98
CA SER A 169 -2.46 -17.38 -3.80
C SER A 169 -0.94 -17.54 -3.92
N PRO A 170 -0.42 -18.73 -4.28
CA PRO A 170 1.00 -18.91 -4.57
C PRO A 170 1.54 -17.93 -5.62
N GLU A 171 0.75 -17.63 -6.64
CA GLU A 171 1.12 -16.71 -7.72
C GLU A 171 1.14 -15.25 -7.24
N ASP A 172 0.16 -14.86 -6.42
CA ASP A 172 0.15 -13.54 -5.78
C ASP A 172 1.29 -13.39 -4.78
N ALA A 173 1.63 -14.45 -4.04
CA ALA A 173 2.76 -14.45 -3.11
C ALA A 173 4.08 -14.13 -3.82
N GLN A 174 4.34 -14.74 -4.99
CA GLN A 174 5.52 -14.43 -5.80
C GLN A 174 5.51 -13.00 -6.33
N ARG A 175 4.37 -12.55 -6.87
CA ARG A 175 4.20 -11.18 -7.37
C ARG A 175 4.35 -10.14 -6.26
N LEU A 176 3.84 -10.44 -5.06
CA LEU A 176 3.93 -9.60 -3.87
C LEU A 176 5.39 -9.39 -3.48
N LEU A 177 6.13 -10.50 -3.30
CA LEU A 177 7.54 -10.43 -2.91
C LEU A 177 8.36 -9.68 -3.95
N ALA A 178 8.07 -9.85 -5.24
CA ALA A 178 8.72 -9.10 -6.31
C ALA A 178 8.41 -7.60 -6.23
N ALA A 179 7.14 -7.22 -6.05
CA ALA A 179 6.68 -5.84 -5.99
C ALA A 179 7.29 -5.07 -4.80
N VAL A 180 7.42 -5.71 -3.63
CA VAL A 180 7.93 -5.05 -2.42
C VAL A 180 9.41 -5.31 -2.13
N LYS A 181 10.11 -6.04 -3.00
CA LYS A 181 11.51 -6.48 -2.80
C LYS A 181 12.45 -5.37 -2.32
N PRO A 182 12.44 -4.15 -2.89
CA PRO A 182 13.39 -3.11 -2.49
C PRO A 182 13.26 -2.71 -1.01
N CYS A 183 12.02 -2.67 -0.52
CA CYS A 183 11.72 -2.38 0.89
C CYS A 183 12.13 -3.55 1.79
N LEU A 184 11.88 -4.80 1.38
CA LEU A 184 12.28 -5.98 2.15
C LEU A 184 13.80 -6.09 2.29
N ASP A 185 14.54 -5.84 1.21
CA ASP A 185 16.00 -5.85 1.23
C ASP A 185 16.55 -4.75 2.17
N THR A 186 15.91 -3.59 2.17
CA THR A 186 16.31 -2.46 3.04
C THR A 186 16.02 -2.78 4.50
N ALA A 187 14.86 -3.37 4.81
CA ALA A 187 14.48 -3.78 6.15
C ALA A 187 15.43 -4.82 6.76
N ARG A 188 16.02 -5.71 5.93
CA ARG A 188 16.99 -6.73 6.37
C ARG A 188 18.37 -6.18 6.69
N ARG A 189 18.75 -5.05 6.10
CA ARG A 189 20.07 -4.41 6.29
C ARG A 189 20.13 -3.49 7.51
N ARG A 190 18.97 -3.13 8.07
CA ARG A 190 18.84 -2.27 9.25
C ARG A 190 18.59 -3.12 10.49
#